data_AF-A0A1E9C013-F1
#
_entry.id   AF-A0A1E9C013-F1
#
_cell.length_a   1.000
_cell.length_b   1.000
_cell.length_c   1.000
_cell.angle_alpha   90.00
_cell.angle_beta   90.00
_cell.angle_gamma   90.00
#
_symmetry.space_group_name_H-M   'P 1'
#
loop_
_entity.id
_entity.type
_entity.pdbx_description
1 polymer ?
#
loop_
_entity_poly.entity_id
_entity_poly.type
_entity_poly.pdbx_seq_one_letter_code
_entity_poly.pdbx_strand_id
1 'polypeptide(L)'
;MIKLIKHNPYRTLGVLSNTPLRERIANQNKLNAFAKIGKSVIFLYDFDGIIEEVPLRTPENIAAAITAINLDSNQLKHSLFWFINASPIDGIALKYLQSKDIIKAKELFQKRESFSSLINLGVLAFIEGNFAEGYANISKVIHNESYRTDLLETLSLQNITLSENEIAEMFIADLLTEIPVTKLLSAVNNPSDKEIISEKAVNEPIAEINTAISAAKSVNSKDANANLTAGTVLMNSTKTALKQVRDIVGATSTKYQIVADNLAKQILQCGINYYNNASDDDVESPRKAMSFQAYALQIAIGKLTKDRCQENYDILKKAVDNMPPAEVAIETRKIKEELRKFCQQPDKISHSITLLNNTKPLLQTIKAKIGTANMFYLSLSTQVVGNALHNLIEEVNTAQNYFSAVIKVIKESGIDPKLLNYLDDEHSPAKIIDSKVKPVLREAWKATTIMDGFDMESDFRTKRYIPNRNSLKDMCETLHISTSSSSYQSSSRASTTTTRTTTPPRTTPPSSSTSSSDDGLPVGCWVVIIIAIIIFLANVLG
;
A
#
# COMPACT_ATOMS: atom_id res chain seq x y z
N MET A 1 -31.84 -26.62 3.55
CA MET A 1 -32.49 -27.14 2.33
C MET A 1 -32.30 -26.21 1.14
N ILE A 2 -31.78 -26.74 0.02
CA ILE A 2 -31.58 -26.03 -1.27
C ILE A 2 -32.88 -25.95 -2.09
N LYS A 3 -33.06 -24.86 -2.86
CA LYS A 3 -34.18 -24.63 -3.79
C LYS A 3 -34.26 -25.70 -4.88
N LEU A 4 -33.14 -26.29 -5.28
CA LEU A 4 -33.06 -27.42 -6.22
C LEU A 4 -33.94 -28.62 -5.78
N ILE A 5 -34.20 -28.77 -4.48
CA ILE A 5 -35.15 -29.75 -3.93
C ILE A 5 -36.55 -29.13 -3.79
N LYS A 6 -36.64 -27.95 -3.16
CA LYS A 6 -37.93 -27.30 -2.86
C LYS A 6 -38.78 -27.05 -4.10
N HIS A 7 -38.13 -26.67 -5.19
CA HIS A 7 -38.75 -26.31 -6.47
C HIS A 7 -38.40 -27.32 -7.57
N ASN A 8 -38.02 -28.53 -7.18
CA ASN A 8 -37.74 -29.58 -8.15
C ASN A 8 -38.98 -29.83 -9.03
N PRO A 9 -38.87 -29.90 -10.36
CA PRO A 9 -40.02 -30.08 -11.24
C PRO A 9 -40.80 -31.37 -10.98
N TYR A 10 -40.11 -32.45 -10.57
CA TYR A 10 -40.78 -33.70 -10.18
C TYR A 10 -41.64 -33.51 -8.91
N ARG A 11 -41.16 -32.73 -7.95
CA ARG A 11 -41.93 -32.33 -6.77
C ARG A 11 -43.14 -31.49 -7.14
N THR A 12 -42.97 -30.49 -8.00
CA THR A 12 -44.08 -29.64 -8.47
C THR A 12 -45.18 -30.48 -9.12
N LEU A 13 -44.81 -31.50 -9.90
CA LEU A 13 -45.74 -32.44 -10.53
C LEU A 13 -46.25 -33.54 -9.57
N GLY A 14 -45.72 -33.64 -8.35
CA GLY A 14 -46.15 -34.61 -7.35
C GLY A 14 -45.79 -36.05 -7.70
N VAL A 15 -44.62 -36.25 -8.33
CA VAL A 15 -44.14 -37.54 -8.85
C VAL A 15 -42.70 -37.84 -8.41
N LEU A 16 -42.22 -39.06 -8.65
CA LEU A 16 -40.82 -39.45 -8.47
C LEU A 16 -40.02 -39.20 -9.76
N SER A 17 -38.69 -39.20 -9.67
CA SER A 17 -37.79 -38.91 -10.79
C SER A 17 -37.95 -39.88 -11.97
N ASN A 18 -38.28 -41.15 -11.69
CA ASN A 18 -38.48 -42.19 -12.69
C ASN A 18 -39.97 -42.46 -13.02
N THR A 19 -40.87 -41.55 -12.66
CA THR A 19 -42.29 -41.68 -13.04
C THR A 19 -42.48 -41.57 -14.57
N PRO A 20 -43.17 -42.52 -15.22
CA PRO A 20 -43.37 -42.50 -16.67
C PRO A 20 -44.06 -41.23 -17.16
N LEU A 21 -43.74 -40.79 -18.40
CA LEU A 21 -44.30 -39.58 -19.00
C LEU A 21 -45.84 -39.52 -18.95
N ARG A 22 -46.50 -40.68 -19.18
CA ARG A 22 -47.96 -40.80 -19.11
C ARG A 22 -48.52 -40.35 -17.76
N GLU A 23 -47.90 -40.76 -16.66
CA GLU A 23 -48.32 -40.39 -15.31
C GLU A 23 -47.97 -38.94 -14.99
N ARG A 24 -46.82 -38.44 -15.47
CA ARG A 24 -46.46 -37.02 -15.36
C ARG A 24 -47.52 -36.12 -16.02
N ILE A 25 -47.98 -36.47 -17.22
CA ILE A 25 -49.05 -35.75 -17.93
C ILE A 25 -50.39 -35.87 -17.20
N ALA A 26 -50.72 -37.05 -16.67
CA ALA A 26 -51.94 -37.25 -15.89
C ALA A 26 -51.97 -36.35 -14.64
N ASN A 27 -50.86 -36.27 -13.90
CA ASN A 27 -50.74 -35.37 -12.75
C ASN A 27 -50.78 -33.89 -13.15
N GLN A 28 -50.15 -33.52 -14.28
CA GLN A 28 -50.24 -32.16 -14.81
C GLN A 28 -51.69 -31.76 -15.10
N ASN A 29 -52.47 -32.64 -15.74
CA ASN A 29 -53.88 -32.39 -16.04
C ASN A 29 -54.71 -32.24 -14.75
N LYS A 30 -54.46 -33.10 -13.76
CA LYS A 30 -55.10 -32.99 -12.44
C LYS A 30 -54.75 -31.66 -11.77
N LEU A 31 -53.48 -31.30 -11.73
CA LEU A 31 -53.00 -30.03 -11.16
C LEU A 31 -53.66 -28.83 -11.82
N ASN A 32 -53.69 -28.78 -13.16
CA ASN A 32 -54.34 -27.71 -13.92
C ASN A 32 -55.84 -27.62 -13.64
N ALA A 33 -56.55 -28.75 -13.50
CA ALA A 33 -57.97 -28.76 -13.19
C ALA A 33 -58.29 -28.17 -11.81
N PHE A 34 -57.47 -28.49 -10.80
CA PHE A 34 -57.64 -27.95 -9.45
C PHE A 34 -57.22 -26.47 -9.35
N ALA A 35 -56.13 -26.09 -10.03
CA ALA A 35 -55.68 -24.70 -10.09
C ALA A 35 -56.75 -23.77 -10.71
N LYS A 36 -57.48 -24.23 -11.74
CA LYS A 36 -58.59 -23.48 -12.36
C LYS A 36 -59.72 -23.11 -11.40
N ILE A 37 -59.93 -23.92 -10.36
CA ILE A 37 -60.98 -23.69 -9.35
C ILE A 37 -60.40 -23.14 -8.03
N GLY A 38 -59.16 -22.65 -8.04
CA GLY A 38 -58.50 -22.06 -6.87
C GLY A 38 -58.21 -23.04 -5.74
N LYS A 39 -58.13 -24.36 -6.04
CA LYS A 39 -57.81 -25.40 -5.05
C LYS A 39 -56.39 -25.93 -5.25
N SER A 40 -55.73 -26.27 -4.14
CA SER A 40 -54.45 -26.98 -4.16
C SER A 40 -54.65 -28.50 -4.04
N VAL A 41 -53.72 -29.27 -4.61
CA VAL A 41 -53.65 -30.73 -4.48
C VAL A 41 -52.41 -31.05 -3.67
N ILE A 42 -52.52 -31.98 -2.72
CA ILE A 42 -51.40 -32.57 -2.00
C ILE A 42 -51.19 -33.99 -2.54
N PHE A 43 -49.97 -34.34 -2.90
CA PHE A 43 -49.57 -35.69 -3.31
C PHE A 43 -48.71 -36.34 -2.24
N LEU A 44 -48.68 -37.68 -2.24
CA LEU A 44 -47.86 -38.46 -1.30
C LEU A 44 -46.36 -38.12 -1.40
N TYR A 45 -45.90 -37.82 -2.61
CA TYR A 45 -44.50 -37.47 -2.88
C TYR A 45 -44.18 -35.99 -2.63
N ASP A 46 -45.12 -35.22 -2.07
CA ASP A 46 -44.80 -33.87 -1.57
C ASP A 46 -43.92 -33.95 -0.31
N PHE A 47 -43.96 -35.11 0.36
CA PHE A 47 -43.33 -35.41 1.65
C PHE A 47 -43.66 -34.34 2.69
N ASP A 48 -44.96 -34.01 2.78
CA ASP A 48 -45.49 -33.04 3.74
C ASP A 48 -45.05 -33.37 5.17
N GLY A 49 -44.54 -32.36 5.88
CA GLY A 49 -43.97 -32.52 7.22
C GLY A 49 -42.51 -33.01 7.27
N ILE A 50 -41.93 -33.44 6.15
CA ILE A 50 -40.47 -33.55 5.99
C ILE A 50 -39.95 -32.31 5.26
N ILE A 51 -40.64 -31.90 4.20
CA ILE A 51 -40.43 -30.62 3.53
C ILE A 51 -41.58 -29.71 3.92
N GLU A 52 -41.32 -28.76 4.81
CA GLU A 52 -42.35 -27.87 5.38
C GLU A 52 -42.98 -26.94 4.34
N GLU A 53 -42.23 -26.54 3.31
CA GLU A 53 -42.76 -25.63 2.30
C GLU A 53 -43.68 -26.33 1.29
N VAL A 54 -44.91 -25.82 1.15
CA VAL A 54 -45.87 -26.32 0.16
C VAL A 54 -45.30 -26.16 -1.28
N PRO A 55 -45.42 -27.19 -2.15
CA PRO A 55 -45.01 -27.07 -3.55
C PRO A 55 -45.75 -25.93 -4.27
N LEU A 56 -45.01 -25.11 -5.02
CA LEU A 56 -45.57 -23.99 -5.78
C LEU A 56 -46.26 -24.51 -7.06
N ARG A 57 -47.59 -24.55 -7.06
CA ARG A 57 -48.43 -25.14 -8.13
C ARG A 57 -49.40 -24.14 -8.73
N THR A 58 -48.89 -22.99 -9.18
CA THR A 58 -49.67 -22.09 -10.05
C THR A 58 -49.70 -22.66 -11.48
N PRO A 59 -50.67 -22.26 -12.33
CA PRO A 59 -50.70 -22.67 -13.73
C PRO A 59 -49.35 -22.46 -14.45
N GLU A 60 -48.68 -21.34 -14.17
CA GLU A 60 -47.37 -21.00 -14.73
C GLU A 60 -46.28 -21.95 -14.25
N ASN A 61 -46.22 -22.24 -12.94
CA ASN A 61 -45.21 -23.14 -12.38
C ASN A 61 -45.44 -24.61 -12.79
N ILE A 62 -46.69 -25.04 -12.95
CA ILE A 62 -47.02 -26.38 -13.46
C ILE A 62 -46.54 -26.53 -14.91
N ALA A 63 -46.82 -25.53 -15.75
CA ALA A 63 -46.34 -25.52 -17.13
C ALA A 63 -44.80 -25.48 -17.20
N ALA A 64 -44.15 -24.63 -16.39
CA ALA A 64 -42.70 -24.56 -16.31
C ALA A 64 -42.08 -25.90 -15.87
N ALA A 65 -42.69 -26.59 -14.90
CA ALA A 65 -42.17 -27.85 -14.39
C ALA A 65 -42.17 -28.96 -15.45
N ILE A 66 -43.24 -29.11 -16.24
CA ILE A 66 -43.27 -30.13 -17.31
C ILE A 66 -42.27 -29.79 -18.43
N THR A 67 -42.13 -28.51 -18.77
CA THR A 67 -41.18 -28.05 -19.78
C THR A 67 -39.74 -28.26 -19.33
N ALA A 68 -39.44 -28.02 -18.04
CA ALA A 68 -38.11 -28.20 -17.47
C ALA A 68 -37.60 -29.64 -17.65
N ILE A 69 -38.47 -30.64 -17.47
CA ILE A 69 -38.13 -32.07 -17.62
C ILE A 69 -38.51 -32.66 -18.98
N ASN A 70 -38.65 -31.82 -20.02
CA ASN A 70 -38.96 -32.31 -21.37
C ASN A 70 -37.72 -32.82 -22.12
N LEU A 71 -36.55 -32.19 -21.89
CA LEU A 71 -35.28 -32.63 -22.46
C LEU A 71 -34.64 -33.71 -21.58
N ASP A 72 -34.12 -34.76 -22.20
CA ASP A 72 -33.46 -35.90 -21.54
C ASP A 72 -32.34 -35.46 -20.59
N SER A 73 -31.49 -34.51 -21.00
CA SER A 73 -30.43 -33.94 -20.15
C SER A 73 -30.98 -33.26 -18.90
N ASN A 74 -32.09 -32.54 -19.02
CA ASN A 74 -32.73 -31.89 -17.88
C ASN A 74 -33.51 -32.88 -17.01
N GLN A 75 -34.04 -33.96 -17.57
CA GLN A 75 -34.61 -35.06 -16.77
C GLN A 75 -33.53 -35.64 -15.85
N LEU A 76 -32.37 -36.00 -16.41
CA LEU A 76 -31.23 -36.44 -15.63
C LEU A 76 -30.82 -35.39 -14.59
N LYS A 77 -30.62 -34.14 -15.00
CA LYS A 77 -30.28 -33.01 -14.13
C LYS A 77 -31.15 -32.93 -12.88
N HIS A 78 -32.47 -32.88 -13.07
CA HIS A 78 -33.41 -32.71 -11.99
C HIS A 78 -33.58 -33.99 -11.16
N SER A 79 -33.33 -35.17 -11.74
CA SER A 79 -33.39 -36.44 -11.02
C SER A 79 -32.31 -36.59 -9.95
N LEU A 80 -31.14 -35.97 -10.14
CA LEU A 80 -30.04 -35.96 -9.15
C LEU A 80 -30.41 -35.25 -7.85
N PHE A 81 -31.49 -34.45 -7.87
CA PHE A 81 -32.01 -33.69 -6.73
C PHE A 81 -33.39 -34.16 -6.28
N TRP A 82 -33.85 -35.34 -6.70
CA TRP A 82 -35.19 -35.81 -6.31
C TRP A 82 -35.31 -37.32 -6.17
N PHE A 83 -36.25 -37.74 -5.33
CA PHE A 83 -36.43 -39.14 -4.94
C PHE A 83 -36.76 -40.05 -6.13
N ILE A 84 -36.24 -41.28 -6.06
CA ILE A 84 -36.38 -42.30 -7.09
C ILE A 84 -36.78 -43.65 -6.47
N ASN A 85 -37.59 -44.43 -7.19
CA ASN A 85 -38.00 -45.77 -6.75
C ASN A 85 -37.55 -46.83 -7.77
N ALA A 86 -36.36 -47.41 -7.55
CA ALA A 86 -35.80 -48.42 -8.46
C ALA A 86 -35.81 -49.84 -7.87
N SER A 87 -36.18 -50.00 -6.59
CA SER A 87 -36.19 -51.29 -5.91
C SER A 87 -37.36 -51.42 -4.92
N PRO A 88 -37.73 -52.65 -4.53
CA PRO A 88 -38.74 -52.85 -3.48
C PRO A 88 -38.37 -52.18 -2.14
N ILE A 89 -37.07 -52.11 -1.82
CA ILE A 89 -36.58 -51.44 -0.60
C ILE A 89 -36.84 -49.94 -0.68
N ASP A 90 -36.58 -49.31 -1.84
CA ASP A 90 -36.87 -47.89 -2.06
C ASP A 90 -38.37 -47.62 -1.85
N GLY A 91 -39.23 -48.45 -2.43
CA GLY A 91 -40.68 -48.33 -2.25
C GLY A 91 -41.14 -48.41 -0.79
N ILE A 92 -40.50 -49.24 0.05
CA ILE A 92 -40.80 -49.31 1.49
C ILE A 92 -40.26 -48.07 2.20
N ALA A 93 -39.03 -47.64 1.91
CA ALA A 93 -38.42 -46.47 2.51
C ALA A 93 -39.20 -45.18 2.19
N LEU A 94 -39.65 -45.00 0.95
CA LEU A 94 -40.48 -43.87 0.54
C LEU A 94 -41.83 -43.83 1.28
N LYS A 95 -42.41 -44.98 1.64
CA LYS A 95 -43.62 -45.05 2.49
C LYS A 95 -43.36 -44.58 3.93
N TYR A 96 -42.18 -44.87 4.46
CA TYR A 96 -41.76 -44.33 5.76
C TYR A 96 -41.59 -42.81 5.69
N LEU A 97 -41.03 -42.27 4.59
CA LEU A 97 -41.00 -40.82 4.36
C LEU A 97 -42.40 -40.21 4.26
N GLN A 98 -43.35 -40.86 3.56
CA GLN A 98 -44.76 -40.43 3.52
C GLN A 98 -45.40 -40.41 4.93
N SER A 99 -44.90 -41.25 5.85
CA SER A 99 -45.33 -41.32 7.24
C SER A 99 -44.48 -40.46 8.19
N LYS A 100 -43.61 -39.60 7.64
CA LYS A 100 -42.72 -38.68 8.38
C LYS A 100 -41.63 -39.37 9.21
N ASP A 101 -41.36 -40.65 8.96
CA ASP A 101 -40.32 -41.43 9.65
C ASP A 101 -39.02 -41.42 8.82
N ILE A 102 -38.26 -40.32 8.93
CA ILE A 102 -36.99 -40.12 8.22
C ILE A 102 -35.95 -41.16 8.67
N ILE A 103 -35.92 -41.49 9.96
CA ILE A 103 -34.91 -42.39 10.54
C ILE A 103 -35.02 -43.77 9.92
N LYS A 104 -36.21 -44.38 9.91
CA LYS A 104 -36.38 -45.71 9.29
C LYS A 104 -36.18 -45.70 7.79
N ALA A 105 -36.59 -44.63 7.10
CA ALA A 105 -36.33 -44.51 5.67
C ALA A 105 -34.82 -44.51 5.37
N LYS A 106 -34.03 -43.74 6.14
CA LYS A 106 -32.56 -43.74 6.05
C LYS A 106 -31.96 -45.10 6.33
N GLU A 107 -32.37 -45.75 7.43
CA GLU A 107 -31.90 -47.09 7.76
C GLU A 107 -32.13 -48.07 6.61
N LEU A 108 -33.31 -48.01 5.96
CA LEU A 108 -33.62 -48.85 4.81
C LEU A 108 -32.75 -48.55 3.59
N PHE A 109 -32.55 -47.27 3.25
CA PHE A 109 -31.65 -46.91 2.16
C PHE A 109 -30.20 -47.36 2.43
N GLN A 110 -29.76 -47.35 3.68
CA GLN A 110 -28.41 -47.79 4.08
C GLN A 110 -28.23 -49.32 4.10
N LYS A 111 -29.30 -50.12 4.10
CA LYS A 111 -29.19 -51.59 4.12
C LYS A 111 -28.46 -52.17 2.91
N ARG A 112 -28.64 -51.54 1.74
CA ARG A 112 -27.98 -51.95 0.50
C ARG A 112 -27.65 -50.72 -0.33
N GLU A 113 -26.37 -50.54 -0.59
CA GLU A 113 -25.92 -49.50 -1.50
C GLU A 113 -26.30 -49.85 -2.96
N SER A 114 -26.95 -48.90 -3.63
CA SER A 114 -27.29 -48.91 -5.05
C SER A 114 -27.30 -47.46 -5.53
N PHE A 115 -27.37 -47.24 -6.84
CA PHE A 115 -27.54 -45.88 -7.37
C PHE A 115 -28.79 -45.19 -6.77
N SER A 116 -29.91 -45.90 -6.66
CA SER A 116 -31.17 -45.35 -6.14
C SER A 116 -31.09 -45.01 -4.65
N SER A 117 -30.45 -45.87 -3.84
CA SER A 117 -30.31 -45.59 -2.40
C SER A 117 -29.36 -44.42 -2.16
N LEU A 118 -28.28 -44.28 -2.95
CA LEU A 118 -27.40 -43.12 -2.92
C LEU A 118 -28.12 -41.82 -3.34
N ILE A 119 -28.89 -41.83 -4.43
CA ILE A 119 -29.72 -40.66 -4.82
C ILE A 119 -30.65 -40.27 -3.67
N ASN A 120 -31.40 -41.23 -3.12
CA ASN A 120 -32.37 -40.97 -2.06
C ASN A 120 -31.72 -40.47 -0.75
N LEU A 121 -30.57 -41.04 -0.36
CA LEU A 121 -29.78 -40.55 0.78
C LEU A 121 -29.22 -39.15 0.52
N GLY A 122 -28.74 -38.88 -0.70
CA GLY A 122 -28.27 -37.56 -1.10
C GLY A 122 -29.36 -36.50 -0.99
N VAL A 123 -30.56 -36.79 -1.50
CA VAL A 123 -31.73 -35.91 -1.39
C VAL A 123 -32.11 -35.66 0.07
N LEU A 124 -32.13 -36.69 0.92
CA LEU A 124 -32.41 -36.51 2.36
C LEU A 124 -31.36 -35.64 3.05
N ALA A 125 -30.08 -35.86 2.76
CA ALA A 125 -29.00 -35.06 3.32
C ALA A 125 -29.13 -33.57 2.91
N PHE A 126 -29.48 -33.29 1.66
CA PHE A 126 -29.74 -31.92 1.19
C PHE A 126 -30.99 -31.28 1.84
N ILE A 127 -32.03 -32.06 2.14
CA ILE A 127 -33.20 -31.59 2.90
C ILE A 127 -32.77 -31.15 4.31
N GLU A 128 -31.99 -31.98 5.00
CA GLU A 128 -31.47 -31.70 6.34
C GLU A 128 -30.38 -30.61 6.38
N GLY A 129 -29.88 -30.19 5.22
CA GLY A 129 -28.81 -29.20 5.10
C GLY A 129 -27.40 -29.78 5.28
N ASN A 130 -27.25 -31.11 5.29
CA ASN A 130 -25.96 -31.78 5.24
C ASN A 130 -25.44 -31.84 3.79
N PHE A 131 -24.88 -30.72 3.32
CA PHE A 131 -24.38 -30.61 1.95
C PHE A 131 -23.23 -31.55 1.63
N ALA A 132 -22.39 -31.89 2.62
CA ALA A 132 -21.24 -32.75 2.41
C ALA A 132 -21.66 -34.18 2.10
N GLU A 133 -22.59 -34.72 2.90
CA GLU A 133 -23.17 -36.05 2.65
C GLU A 133 -24.03 -36.05 1.39
N GLY A 134 -24.81 -34.99 1.14
CA GLY A 134 -25.58 -34.81 -0.08
C GLY A 134 -24.71 -34.90 -1.33
N TYR A 135 -23.66 -34.09 -1.39
CA TYR A 135 -22.70 -34.11 -2.49
C TYR A 135 -22.01 -35.48 -2.62
N ALA A 136 -21.50 -36.05 -1.52
CA ALA A 136 -20.75 -37.31 -1.56
C ALA A 136 -21.57 -38.48 -2.14
N ASN A 137 -22.84 -38.59 -1.76
CA ASN A 137 -23.72 -39.64 -2.27
C ASN A 137 -24.00 -39.49 -3.77
N ILE A 138 -24.34 -38.27 -4.23
CA ILE A 138 -24.62 -38.03 -5.66
C ILE A 138 -23.35 -38.14 -6.51
N SER A 139 -22.23 -37.58 -6.05
CA SER A 139 -20.93 -37.70 -6.70
C SER A 139 -20.53 -39.17 -6.87
N LYS A 140 -20.79 -40.03 -5.88
CA LYS A 140 -20.54 -41.48 -5.97
C LYS A 140 -21.37 -42.16 -7.07
N VAL A 141 -22.61 -41.72 -7.30
CA VAL A 141 -23.42 -42.19 -8.44
C VAL A 141 -22.82 -41.71 -9.75
N ILE A 142 -22.42 -40.44 -9.83
CA ILE A 142 -21.84 -39.83 -11.03
C ILE A 142 -20.51 -40.49 -11.42
N HIS A 143 -19.62 -40.82 -10.48
CA HIS A 143 -18.29 -41.38 -10.81
C HIS A 143 -18.23 -42.91 -10.86
N ASN A 144 -19.37 -43.60 -10.71
CA ASN A 144 -19.44 -45.05 -10.84
C ASN A 144 -20.19 -45.41 -12.13
N GLU A 145 -19.50 -46.04 -13.07
CA GLU A 145 -20.05 -46.40 -14.38
C GLU A 145 -21.28 -47.31 -14.32
N SER A 146 -21.28 -48.29 -13.41
CA SER A 146 -22.44 -49.18 -13.22
C SER A 146 -23.64 -48.39 -12.69
N TYR A 147 -23.42 -47.52 -11.69
CA TYR A 147 -24.50 -46.72 -11.13
C TYR A 147 -25.04 -45.68 -12.11
N ARG A 148 -24.18 -45.07 -12.92
CA ARG A 148 -24.62 -44.19 -14.02
C ARG A 148 -25.48 -44.95 -15.01
N THR A 149 -25.05 -46.13 -15.45
CA THR A 149 -25.78 -46.96 -16.43
C THR A 149 -27.16 -47.35 -15.89
N ASP A 150 -27.21 -47.86 -14.66
CA ASP A 150 -28.47 -48.26 -14.01
C ASP A 150 -29.42 -47.06 -13.82
N LEU A 151 -28.88 -45.88 -13.48
CA LEU A 151 -29.65 -44.63 -13.37
C LEU A 151 -30.27 -44.23 -14.71
N LEU A 152 -29.46 -44.22 -15.78
CA LEU A 152 -29.93 -43.87 -17.12
C LEU A 152 -30.97 -44.87 -17.63
N GLU A 153 -30.78 -46.16 -17.37
CA GLU A 153 -31.77 -47.19 -17.73
C GLU A 153 -33.08 -46.97 -16.97
N THR A 154 -33.01 -46.74 -15.66
CA THR A 154 -34.19 -46.53 -14.80
C THR A 154 -34.99 -45.29 -15.19
N LEU A 155 -34.31 -44.24 -15.68
CA LEU A 155 -34.95 -43.02 -16.17
C LEU A 155 -35.43 -43.13 -17.63
N SER A 156 -35.16 -44.25 -18.31
CA SER A 156 -35.40 -44.42 -19.76
C SER A 156 -34.63 -43.42 -20.64
N LEU A 157 -33.38 -43.15 -20.27
CA LEU A 157 -32.48 -42.15 -20.88
C LEU A 157 -31.24 -42.79 -21.52
N GLN A 158 -31.33 -44.03 -22.01
CA GLN A 158 -30.16 -44.78 -22.53
C GLN A 158 -29.52 -44.15 -23.77
N ASN A 159 -30.23 -43.24 -24.46
CA ASN A 159 -29.75 -42.57 -25.66
C ASN A 159 -28.95 -41.28 -25.37
N ILE A 160 -28.84 -40.87 -24.10
CA ILE A 160 -28.02 -39.72 -23.70
C ILE A 160 -26.54 -40.05 -23.94
N THR A 161 -25.81 -39.13 -24.58
CA THR A 161 -24.37 -39.26 -24.86
C THR A 161 -23.50 -38.36 -23.96
N LEU A 162 -23.94 -38.09 -22.73
CA LEU A 162 -23.18 -37.28 -21.78
C LEU A 162 -22.07 -38.12 -21.13
N SER A 163 -20.86 -37.60 -21.13
CA SER A 163 -19.73 -38.15 -20.40
C SER A 163 -19.87 -37.96 -18.88
N GLU A 164 -19.07 -38.70 -18.12
CA GLU A 164 -18.98 -38.55 -16.66
C GLU A 164 -18.73 -37.09 -16.25
N ASN A 165 -17.78 -36.42 -16.91
CA ASN A 165 -17.42 -35.03 -16.59
C ASN A 165 -18.55 -34.05 -16.93
N GLU A 166 -19.29 -34.27 -18.02
CA GLU A 166 -20.42 -33.40 -18.38
C GLU A 166 -21.57 -33.52 -17.37
N ILE A 167 -21.82 -34.73 -16.85
CA ILE A 167 -22.82 -34.95 -15.79
C ILE A 167 -22.35 -34.29 -14.48
N ALA A 168 -21.07 -34.48 -14.11
CA ALA A 168 -20.49 -33.85 -12.93
C ALA A 168 -20.55 -32.32 -13.02
N GLU A 169 -20.17 -31.74 -14.17
CA GLU A 169 -20.19 -30.29 -14.38
C GLU A 169 -21.61 -29.73 -14.26
N MET A 170 -22.60 -30.43 -14.82
CA MET A 170 -24.01 -30.03 -14.72
C MET A 170 -24.51 -30.04 -13.26
N PHE A 171 -24.18 -31.08 -12.50
CA PHE A 171 -24.53 -31.20 -11.09
C PHE A 171 -23.85 -30.12 -10.23
N ILE A 172 -22.55 -29.91 -10.42
CA ILE A 172 -21.76 -28.92 -9.70
C ILE A 172 -22.24 -27.51 -10.01
N ALA A 173 -22.53 -27.20 -11.28
CA ALA A 173 -22.99 -25.87 -11.68
C ALA A 173 -24.28 -25.48 -10.95
N ASP A 174 -25.23 -26.40 -10.81
CA ASP A 174 -26.45 -26.20 -10.03
C ASP A 174 -26.16 -25.98 -8.54
N LEU A 175 -25.31 -26.81 -7.93
CA LEU A 175 -24.93 -26.65 -6.52
C LEU A 175 -24.30 -25.28 -6.24
N LEU A 176 -23.46 -24.79 -7.15
CA LEU A 176 -22.79 -23.49 -7.02
C LEU A 176 -23.77 -22.30 -7.08
N THR A 177 -25.00 -22.48 -7.58
CA THR A 177 -26.03 -21.43 -7.53
C THR A 177 -26.61 -21.22 -6.12
N GLU A 178 -26.39 -22.18 -5.21
CA GLU A 178 -27.03 -22.18 -3.88
C GLU A 178 -26.07 -22.40 -2.71
N ILE A 179 -24.94 -23.07 -2.96
CA ILE A 179 -23.97 -23.43 -1.95
C ILE A 179 -22.70 -22.59 -2.16
N PRO A 180 -22.24 -21.86 -1.12
CA PRO A 180 -20.98 -21.14 -1.21
C PRO A 180 -19.82 -22.07 -1.62
N VAL A 181 -19.01 -21.62 -2.59
CA VAL A 181 -17.84 -22.35 -3.12
C VAL A 181 -16.99 -22.97 -2.02
N THR A 182 -16.70 -22.21 -0.95
CA THR A 182 -15.84 -22.67 0.15
C THR A 182 -16.43 -23.87 0.88
N LYS A 183 -17.75 -23.92 1.07
CA LYS A 183 -18.43 -25.07 1.66
C LYS A 183 -18.41 -26.27 0.71
N LEU A 184 -18.65 -26.05 -0.58
CA LEU A 184 -18.63 -27.13 -1.56
C LEU A 184 -17.23 -27.74 -1.71
N LEU A 185 -16.18 -26.91 -1.83
CA LEU A 185 -14.78 -27.36 -1.89
C LEU A 185 -14.37 -28.18 -0.67
N SER A 186 -14.92 -27.90 0.51
CA SER A 186 -14.64 -28.67 1.73
C SER A 186 -15.31 -30.06 1.76
N ALA A 187 -16.35 -30.25 0.95
CA ALA A 187 -17.09 -31.51 0.85
C ALA A 187 -16.57 -32.42 -0.29
N VAL A 188 -15.82 -31.87 -1.24
CA VAL A 188 -15.43 -32.55 -2.48
C VAL A 188 -14.19 -33.40 -2.28
N ASN A 189 -14.33 -34.70 -2.57
CA ASN A 189 -13.23 -35.67 -2.51
C ASN A 189 -12.70 -36.06 -3.89
N ASN A 190 -13.51 -35.93 -4.95
CA ASN A 190 -13.09 -36.26 -6.30
C ASN A 190 -12.16 -35.16 -6.88
N PRO A 191 -10.95 -35.49 -7.37
CA PRO A 191 -10.01 -34.50 -7.92
C PRO A 191 -10.55 -33.73 -9.13
N SER A 192 -11.25 -34.40 -10.05
CA SER A 192 -11.83 -33.79 -11.24
C SER A 192 -12.92 -32.78 -10.87
N ASP A 193 -13.80 -33.14 -9.93
CA ASP A 193 -14.84 -32.22 -9.45
C ASP A 193 -14.24 -31.01 -8.73
N LYS A 194 -13.16 -31.22 -7.96
CA LYS A 194 -12.44 -30.12 -7.31
C LYS A 194 -11.87 -29.16 -8.33
N GLU A 195 -11.36 -29.66 -9.45
CA GLU A 195 -10.87 -28.84 -10.57
C GLU A 195 -12.01 -28.05 -11.23
N ILE A 196 -13.14 -28.70 -11.53
CA ILE A 196 -14.35 -28.05 -12.10
C ILE A 196 -14.84 -26.91 -11.19
N ILE A 197 -14.95 -27.17 -9.89
CA ILE A 197 -15.40 -26.16 -8.91
C ILE A 197 -14.39 -25.01 -8.83
N SER A 198 -13.11 -25.33 -8.73
CA SER A 198 -12.05 -24.33 -8.61
C SER A 198 -12.00 -23.43 -9.84
N GLU A 199 -12.17 -24.00 -11.04
CA GLU A 199 -12.23 -23.26 -12.28
C GLU A 199 -13.43 -22.31 -12.36
N LYS A 200 -14.64 -22.80 -12.07
CA LYS A 200 -15.83 -21.94 -12.08
C LYS A 200 -15.75 -20.84 -11.03
N ALA A 201 -15.25 -21.17 -9.83
CA ALA A 201 -15.20 -20.26 -8.70
C ALA A 201 -14.23 -19.07 -8.88
N VAL A 202 -13.16 -19.22 -9.66
CA VAL A 202 -12.21 -18.11 -9.88
C VAL A 202 -12.61 -17.21 -11.04
N ASN A 203 -13.56 -17.60 -11.90
CA ASN A 203 -13.90 -16.84 -13.10
C ASN A 203 -14.39 -15.41 -12.78
N GLU A 204 -15.28 -15.27 -11.80
CA GLU A 204 -15.80 -13.96 -11.39
C GLU A 204 -14.72 -13.07 -10.75
N PRO A 205 -13.95 -13.52 -9.73
CA PRO A 205 -12.82 -12.74 -9.21
C PRO A 205 -11.78 -12.35 -10.28
N ILE A 206 -11.48 -13.24 -11.23
CA ILE A 206 -10.57 -12.94 -12.34
C ILE A 206 -11.17 -11.89 -13.28
N ALA A 207 -12.45 -11.98 -13.58
CA ALA A 207 -13.14 -10.99 -14.42
C ALA A 207 -13.17 -9.60 -13.77
N GLU A 208 -13.39 -9.51 -12.46
CA GLU A 208 -13.29 -8.27 -11.69
C GLU A 208 -11.90 -7.64 -11.80
N ILE A 209 -10.85 -8.44 -11.57
CA ILE A 209 -9.46 -7.98 -11.68
C ILE A 209 -9.15 -7.49 -13.10
N ASN A 210 -9.54 -8.26 -14.13
CA ASN A 210 -9.29 -7.91 -15.53
C ASN A 210 -10.04 -6.63 -15.95
N THR A 211 -11.26 -6.43 -15.41
CA THR A 211 -12.04 -5.20 -15.63
C THR A 211 -11.33 -4.00 -15.00
N ALA A 212 -10.87 -4.11 -13.76
CA ALA A 212 -10.11 -3.05 -13.09
C ALA A 212 -8.78 -2.74 -13.81
N ILE A 213 -8.05 -3.77 -14.26
CA ILE A 213 -6.84 -3.63 -15.07
C ILE A 213 -7.15 -2.87 -16.36
N SER A 214 -8.24 -3.21 -17.05
CA SER A 214 -8.63 -2.58 -18.31
C SER A 214 -8.99 -1.10 -18.12
N ALA A 215 -9.72 -0.78 -17.04
CA ALA A 215 -10.01 0.60 -16.67
C ALA A 215 -8.71 1.40 -16.41
N ALA A 216 -7.77 0.86 -15.64
CA ALA A 216 -6.49 1.52 -15.40
C ALA A 216 -5.63 1.67 -16.67
N LYS A 217 -5.68 0.70 -17.61
CA LYS A 217 -4.98 0.77 -18.91
C LYS A 217 -5.51 1.85 -19.84
N SER A 218 -6.80 2.17 -19.76
CA SER A 218 -7.44 3.18 -20.61
C SER A 218 -7.07 4.62 -20.24
N VAL A 219 -6.44 4.83 -19.09
CA VAL A 219 -6.02 6.17 -18.65
C VAL A 219 -4.86 6.67 -19.50
N ASN A 220 -4.90 7.96 -19.87
CA ASN A 220 -3.83 8.61 -20.61
C ASN A 220 -2.51 8.49 -19.84
N SER A 221 -1.51 7.83 -20.43
CA SER A 221 -0.21 7.58 -19.79
C SER A 221 0.60 8.84 -19.49
N LYS A 222 0.25 9.98 -20.10
CA LYS A 222 0.90 11.28 -19.87
C LYS A 222 0.23 12.11 -18.78
N ASP A 223 -0.94 11.70 -18.30
CA ASP A 223 -1.64 12.39 -17.21
C ASP A 223 -1.22 11.79 -15.86
N ALA A 224 -0.34 12.48 -15.16
CA ALA A 224 0.19 12.01 -13.88
C ALA A 224 -0.93 11.77 -12.85
N ASN A 225 -1.82 12.74 -12.64
CA ASN A 225 -2.86 12.66 -11.61
C ASN A 225 -3.90 11.57 -11.92
N ALA A 226 -4.23 11.38 -13.20
CA ALA A 226 -5.10 10.29 -13.60
C ALA A 226 -4.45 8.92 -13.34
N ASN A 227 -3.15 8.77 -13.60
CA ASN A 227 -2.42 7.53 -13.31
C ASN A 227 -2.27 7.26 -11.81
N LEU A 228 -2.07 8.30 -10.99
CA LEU A 228 -2.07 8.19 -9.52
C LEU A 228 -3.43 7.69 -9.01
N THR A 229 -4.52 8.28 -9.51
CA THR A 229 -5.88 7.91 -9.14
C THR A 229 -6.20 6.47 -9.58
N ALA A 230 -5.90 6.13 -10.83
CA ALA A 230 -6.15 4.80 -11.38
C ALA A 230 -5.34 3.71 -10.67
N GLY A 231 -4.06 3.95 -10.38
CA GLY A 231 -3.22 3.02 -9.62
C GLY A 231 -3.76 2.78 -8.21
N THR A 232 -4.22 3.84 -7.54
CA THR A 232 -4.82 3.76 -6.19
C THR A 232 -6.11 2.95 -6.20
N VAL A 233 -7.01 3.21 -7.15
CA VAL A 233 -8.26 2.46 -7.30
C VAL A 233 -7.98 1.00 -7.62
N LEU A 234 -7.11 0.73 -8.61
CA LEU A 234 -6.74 -0.62 -9.03
C LEU A 234 -6.17 -1.44 -7.87
N MET A 235 -5.24 -0.87 -7.11
CA MET A 235 -4.63 -1.54 -5.95
C MET A 235 -5.67 -1.88 -4.88
N ASN A 236 -6.60 -0.98 -4.59
CA ASN A 236 -7.54 -1.15 -3.47
C ASN A 236 -8.74 -2.03 -3.82
N SER A 237 -9.32 -1.88 -5.01
CA SER A 237 -10.51 -2.64 -5.41
C SER A 237 -10.22 -4.12 -5.66
N THR A 238 -8.99 -4.46 -6.07
CA THR A 238 -8.62 -5.84 -6.47
C THR A 238 -8.11 -6.72 -5.32
N LYS A 239 -7.89 -6.18 -4.11
CA LYS A 239 -7.33 -6.92 -2.96
C LYS A 239 -8.14 -8.16 -2.61
N THR A 240 -9.47 -8.01 -2.50
CA THR A 240 -10.36 -9.11 -2.12
C THR A 240 -10.41 -10.18 -3.21
N ALA A 241 -10.61 -9.79 -4.47
CA ALA A 241 -10.67 -10.70 -5.60
C ALA A 241 -9.35 -11.48 -5.76
N LEU A 242 -8.19 -10.79 -5.67
CA LEU A 242 -6.88 -11.45 -5.78
C LEU A 242 -6.67 -12.48 -4.65
N LYS A 243 -7.11 -12.16 -3.43
CA LYS A 243 -7.09 -13.09 -2.30
C LYS A 243 -7.99 -14.30 -2.57
N GLN A 244 -9.20 -14.11 -3.08
CA GLN A 244 -10.10 -15.22 -3.43
C GLN A 244 -9.47 -16.14 -4.48
N VAL A 245 -8.89 -15.60 -5.55
CA VAL A 245 -8.17 -16.41 -6.54
C VAL A 245 -7.07 -17.23 -5.86
N ARG A 246 -6.23 -16.59 -5.04
CA ARG A 246 -5.14 -17.27 -4.32
C ARG A 246 -5.65 -18.39 -3.43
N ASP A 247 -6.71 -18.14 -2.67
CA ASP A 247 -7.23 -19.07 -1.67
C ASP A 247 -7.96 -20.26 -2.35
N ILE A 248 -8.53 -20.08 -3.53
CA ILE A 248 -9.20 -21.15 -4.31
C ILE A 248 -8.19 -22.02 -5.06
N VAL A 249 -7.30 -21.44 -5.87
CA VAL A 249 -6.38 -22.24 -6.73
C VAL A 249 -5.01 -22.50 -6.09
N GLY A 250 -4.71 -21.84 -4.98
CA GLY A 250 -3.42 -21.94 -4.29
C GLY A 250 -2.36 -20.95 -4.80
N ALA A 251 -1.45 -20.56 -3.91
CA ALA A 251 -0.41 -19.57 -4.20
C ALA A 251 0.66 -20.03 -5.21
N THR A 252 0.80 -21.33 -5.43
CA THR A 252 1.74 -21.93 -6.40
C THR A 252 1.11 -22.22 -7.76
N SER A 253 -0.19 -21.95 -7.93
CA SER A 253 -0.90 -22.20 -9.19
C SER A 253 -0.41 -21.26 -10.29
N THR A 254 -0.20 -21.81 -11.50
CA THR A 254 0.08 -21.02 -12.70
C THR A 254 -1.04 -20.01 -12.97
N LYS A 255 -2.30 -20.37 -12.69
CA LYS A 255 -3.46 -19.48 -12.86
C LYS A 255 -3.37 -18.27 -11.93
N TYR A 256 -3.03 -18.48 -10.65
CA TYR A 256 -2.79 -17.38 -9.71
C TYR A 256 -1.60 -16.51 -10.12
N GLN A 257 -0.48 -17.13 -10.51
CA GLN A 257 0.71 -16.40 -10.97
C GLN A 257 0.39 -15.47 -12.14
N ILE A 258 -0.33 -15.94 -13.16
CA ILE A 258 -0.69 -15.12 -14.34
C ILE A 258 -1.52 -13.90 -13.93
N VAL A 259 -2.54 -14.10 -13.08
CA VAL A 259 -3.44 -13.03 -12.61
C VAL A 259 -2.67 -12.02 -11.76
N ALA A 260 -1.89 -12.49 -10.79
CA ALA A 260 -1.11 -11.66 -9.89
C ALA A 260 -0.05 -10.84 -10.65
N ASP A 261 0.67 -11.47 -11.59
CA ASP A 261 1.68 -10.79 -12.40
C ASP A 261 1.07 -9.74 -13.33
N ASN A 262 -0.08 -10.01 -13.94
CA ASN A 262 -0.76 -9.04 -14.81
C ASN A 262 -1.24 -7.82 -14.02
N LEU A 263 -1.77 -8.04 -12.81
CA LEU A 263 -2.14 -6.97 -11.90
C LEU A 263 -0.91 -6.16 -11.44
N ALA A 264 0.17 -6.85 -11.03
CA ALA A 264 1.42 -6.22 -10.63
C ALA A 264 1.99 -5.32 -11.72
N LYS A 265 2.05 -5.82 -12.97
CA LYS A 265 2.53 -5.06 -14.14
C LYS A 265 1.73 -3.79 -14.35
N GLN A 266 0.40 -3.84 -14.20
CA GLN A 266 -0.43 -2.66 -14.42
C GLN A 266 -0.28 -1.63 -13.29
N ILE A 267 -0.25 -2.07 -12.04
CA ILE A 267 0.00 -1.17 -10.89
C ILE A 267 1.38 -0.51 -11.00
N LEU A 268 2.40 -1.30 -11.36
CA LEU A 268 3.73 -0.79 -11.65
C LEU A 268 3.69 0.28 -12.75
N GLN A 269 2.98 0.02 -13.86
CA GLN A 269 2.90 0.95 -14.98
C GLN A 269 2.20 2.26 -14.59
N CYS A 270 1.15 2.22 -13.76
CA CYS A 270 0.51 3.42 -13.22
C CYS A 270 1.52 4.27 -12.42
N GLY A 271 2.36 3.66 -11.59
CA GLY A 271 3.39 4.39 -10.84
C GLY A 271 4.50 4.97 -11.72
N ILE A 272 4.96 4.23 -12.73
CA ILE A 272 5.94 4.73 -13.71
C ILE A 272 5.36 5.95 -14.46
N ASN A 273 4.12 5.83 -14.96
CA ASN A 273 3.46 6.91 -15.69
C ASN A 273 3.25 8.15 -14.79
N TYR A 274 2.84 7.93 -13.54
CA TYR A 274 2.70 9.03 -12.58
C TYR A 274 4.03 9.73 -12.31
N TYR A 275 5.08 8.98 -11.96
CA TYR A 275 6.38 9.54 -11.62
C TYR A 275 7.02 10.30 -12.79
N ASN A 276 7.00 9.71 -13.99
CA ASN A 276 7.66 10.29 -15.17
C ASN A 276 6.97 11.53 -15.73
N ASN A 277 5.69 11.76 -15.38
CA ASN A 277 4.91 12.91 -15.85
C ASN A 277 4.52 13.86 -14.71
N ALA A 278 5.01 13.61 -13.48
CA ALA A 278 4.75 14.50 -12.36
C ALA A 278 5.40 15.86 -12.60
N SER A 279 4.73 16.92 -12.13
CA SER A 279 5.32 18.27 -12.12
C SER A 279 6.48 18.35 -11.13
N ASP A 280 7.49 19.17 -11.43
CA ASP A 280 8.58 19.51 -10.51
C ASP A 280 8.09 20.14 -9.18
N ASP A 281 6.84 20.59 -9.12
CA ASP A 281 6.20 21.06 -7.89
C ASP A 281 5.66 19.93 -7.00
N ASP A 282 5.38 18.74 -7.55
CA ASP A 282 4.96 17.57 -6.77
C ASP A 282 6.17 16.85 -6.18
N VAL A 283 6.73 17.50 -5.15
CA VAL A 283 7.88 16.97 -4.43
C VAL A 283 7.63 15.58 -3.86
N GLU A 284 6.38 15.20 -3.57
CA GLU A 284 6.02 13.88 -3.02
C GLU A 284 5.87 12.78 -4.07
N SER A 285 6.09 13.10 -5.35
CA SER A 285 5.95 12.13 -6.45
C SER A 285 6.79 10.86 -6.27
N PRO A 286 8.05 10.87 -5.77
CA PRO A 286 8.78 9.63 -5.56
C PRO A 286 8.13 8.74 -4.49
N ARG A 287 7.68 9.32 -3.35
CA ARG A 287 7.04 8.56 -2.26
C ARG A 287 5.68 7.98 -2.68
N LYS A 288 4.86 8.77 -3.36
CA LYS A 288 3.55 8.32 -3.86
C LYS A 288 3.72 7.20 -4.89
N ALA A 289 4.63 7.35 -5.85
CA ALA A 289 4.92 6.31 -6.84
C ALA A 289 5.45 5.04 -6.14
N MET A 290 6.40 5.17 -5.21
CA MET A 290 7.03 4.05 -4.51
C MET A 290 6.01 3.14 -3.82
N SER A 291 4.89 3.68 -3.34
CA SER A 291 3.80 2.88 -2.77
C SER A 291 3.23 1.85 -3.76
N PHE A 292 3.10 2.20 -5.04
CA PHE A 292 2.68 1.29 -6.10
C PHE A 292 3.75 0.27 -6.45
N GLN A 293 5.02 0.68 -6.50
CA GLN A 293 6.14 -0.21 -6.80
C GLN A 293 6.31 -1.26 -5.70
N ALA A 294 6.18 -0.85 -4.44
CA ALA A 294 6.21 -1.74 -3.28
C ALA A 294 5.08 -2.78 -3.33
N TYR A 295 3.85 -2.34 -3.60
CA TYR A 295 2.71 -3.25 -3.69
C TYR A 295 2.82 -4.20 -4.90
N ALA A 296 3.21 -3.69 -6.07
CA ALA A 296 3.43 -4.52 -7.26
C ALA A 296 4.49 -5.60 -7.02
N LEU A 297 5.61 -5.24 -6.37
CA LEU A 297 6.66 -6.18 -5.96
C LEU A 297 6.13 -7.24 -4.98
N GLN A 298 5.30 -6.83 -4.01
CA GLN A 298 4.71 -7.74 -3.02
C GLN A 298 3.83 -8.82 -3.67
N ILE A 299 3.03 -8.46 -4.67
CA ILE A 299 2.08 -9.40 -5.30
C ILE A 299 2.65 -10.14 -6.50
N ALA A 300 3.74 -9.65 -7.11
CA ALA A 300 4.39 -10.33 -8.23
C ALA A 300 4.87 -11.72 -7.81
N ILE A 301 4.67 -12.72 -8.67
CA ILE A 301 5.04 -14.12 -8.43
C ILE A 301 6.13 -14.55 -9.40
N GLY A 302 5.92 -14.33 -10.70
CA GLY A 302 6.84 -14.75 -11.75
C GLY A 302 8.15 -13.97 -11.72
N LYS A 303 9.28 -14.65 -11.96
CA LYS A 303 10.63 -14.09 -11.85
C LYS A 303 10.79 -12.79 -12.66
N LEU A 304 10.42 -12.80 -13.94
CA LEU A 304 10.54 -11.62 -14.80
C LEU A 304 9.74 -10.41 -14.27
N THR A 305 8.54 -10.66 -13.75
CA THR A 305 7.69 -9.61 -13.20
C THR A 305 8.27 -9.05 -11.90
N LYS A 306 8.75 -9.94 -11.01
CA LYS A 306 9.43 -9.56 -9.77
C LYS A 306 10.68 -8.73 -10.04
N ASP A 307 11.55 -9.17 -10.93
CA ASP A 307 12.81 -8.49 -11.26
C ASP A 307 12.52 -7.06 -11.75
N ARG A 308 11.53 -6.89 -12.64
CA ARG A 308 11.11 -5.56 -13.12
C ARG A 308 10.51 -4.69 -12.01
N CYS A 309 9.69 -5.27 -11.12
CA CYS A 309 9.13 -4.53 -9.98
C CYS A 309 10.23 -4.11 -9.00
N GLN A 310 11.20 -4.99 -8.75
CA GLN A 310 12.34 -4.74 -7.86
C GLN A 310 13.21 -3.61 -8.40
N GLU A 311 13.58 -3.65 -9.68
CA GLU A 311 14.38 -2.60 -10.31
C GLU A 311 13.71 -1.22 -10.17
N ASN A 312 12.41 -1.12 -10.45
CA ASN A 312 11.67 0.14 -10.35
C ASN A 312 11.48 0.60 -8.90
N TYR A 313 11.30 -0.35 -7.97
CA TYR A 313 11.29 -0.06 -6.53
C TYR A 313 12.64 0.51 -6.08
N ASP A 314 13.75 -0.07 -6.51
CA ASP A 314 15.10 0.36 -6.11
C ASP A 314 15.44 1.75 -6.67
N ILE A 315 14.99 2.08 -7.90
CA ILE A 315 15.11 3.43 -8.47
C ILE A 315 14.41 4.45 -7.57
N LEU A 316 13.16 4.19 -7.20
CA LEU A 316 12.41 5.12 -6.36
C LEU A 316 12.87 5.13 -4.92
N LYS A 317 13.37 4.01 -4.39
CA LYS A 317 13.98 3.96 -3.07
C LYS A 317 15.14 4.93 -2.97
N LYS A 318 16.05 4.92 -3.95
CA LYS A 318 17.15 5.90 -4.03
C LYS A 318 16.64 7.34 -4.12
N ALA A 319 15.57 7.59 -4.88
CA ALA A 319 14.97 8.93 -4.95
C ALA A 319 14.42 9.36 -3.59
N VAL A 320 13.66 8.48 -2.91
CA VAL A 320 13.04 8.72 -1.60
C VAL A 320 14.08 8.88 -0.48
N ASP A 321 15.15 8.09 -0.48
CA ASP A 321 16.23 8.17 0.50
C ASP A 321 16.95 9.55 0.44
N ASN A 322 16.90 10.23 -0.72
CA ASN A 322 17.44 11.58 -0.92
C ASN A 322 16.42 12.70 -0.64
N MET A 323 15.17 12.38 -0.32
CA MET A 323 14.14 13.36 -0.03
C MET A 323 14.19 13.85 1.42
N PRO A 324 13.80 15.11 1.70
CA PRO A 324 13.47 15.48 3.07
C PRO A 324 12.38 14.57 3.64
N PRO A 325 12.33 14.37 4.97
CA PRO A 325 11.18 13.75 5.61
C PRO A 325 9.87 14.44 5.18
N ALA A 326 8.82 13.66 4.97
CA ALA A 326 7.57 14.14 4.35
C ALA A 326 6.95 15.30 5.13
N GLU A 327 7.06 15.27 6.45
CA GLU A 327 6.50 16.24 7.38
C GLU A 327 7.11 17.64 7.20
N VAL A 328 8.31 17.73 6.64
CA VAL A 328 9.12 18.97 6.51
C VAL A 328 9.51 19.29 5.06
N ALA A 329 8.93 18.60 4.09
CA ALA A 329 9.30 18.75 2.68
C ALA A 329 9.05 20.18 2.16
N ILE A 330 7.95 20.81 2.57
CA ILE A 330 7.57 22.17 2.15
C ILE A 330 8.56 23.20 2.69
N GLU A 331 8.87 23.16 3.99
CA GLU A 331 9.83 24.07 4.61
C GLU A 331 11.23 23.88 4.04
N THR A 332 11.64 22.62 3.80
CA THR A 332 12.92 22.30 3.17
C THR A 332 13.02 22.92 1.77
N ARG A 333 11.97 22.81 0.94
CA ARG A 333 11.94 23.42 -0.40
C ARG A 333 12.16 24.93 -0.33
N LYS A 334 11.47 25.61 0.59
CA LYS A 334 11.62 27.06 0.79
C LYS A 334 13.04 27.43 1.22
N ILE A 335 13.66 26.67 2.13
CA ILE A 335 15.06 26.91 2.54
C ILE A 335 16.02 26.73 1.38
N LYS A 336 15.88 25.66 0.59
CA LYS A 336 16.72 25.40 -0.58
C LYS A 336 16.58 26.52 -1.63
N GLU A 337 15.39 27.06 -1.81
CA GLU A 337 15.15 28.19 -2.70
C GLU A 337 15.83 29.48 -2.20
N GLU A 338 15.78 29.77 -0.90
CA GLU A 338 16.51 30.90 -0.32
C GLU A 338 18.03 30.74 -0.44
N LEU A 339 18.55 29.52 -0.24
CA LEU A 339 19.96 29.21 -0.50
C LEU A 339 20.33 29.41 -1.97
N ARG A 340 19.48 28.96 -2.91
CA ARG A 340 19.70 29.16 -4.35
C ARG A 340 19.76 30.64 -4.70
N LYS A 341 18.82 31.45 -4.19
CA LYS A 341 18.83 32.91 -4.39
C LYS A 341 20.09 33.54 -3.79
N PHE A 342 20.50 33.10 -2.62
CA PHE A 342 21.71 33.58 -1.95
C PHE A 342 22.97 33.31 -2.78
N CYS A 343 23.15 32.11 -3.33
CA CYS A 343 24.29 31.77 -4.19
C CYS A 343 24.37 32.58 -5.50
N GLN A 344 23.33 33.33 -5.84
CA GLN A 344 23.30 34.23 -7.01
C GLN A 344 23.66 35.67 -6.65
N GLN A 345 23.85 35.98 -5.37
CA GLN A 345 24.24 37.30 -4.89
C GLN A 345 25.76 37.41 -4.72
N PRO A 346 26.33 38.64 -4.71
CA PRO A 346 27.73 38.85 -4.33
C PRO A 346 28.00 38.42 -2.88
N ASP A 347 29.26 38.08 -2.58
CA ASP A 347 29.70 37.65 -1.24
C ASP A 347 29.74 38.81 -0.24
N LYS A 348 28.54 39.27 0.19
CA LYS A 348 28.36 40.33 1.20
C LYS A 348 27.60 39.83 2.41
N ILE A 349 27.95 40.37 3.58
CA ILE A 349 27.33 40.11 4.89
C ILE A 349 25.85 40.47 4.88
N SER A 350 25.44 41.52 4.16
CA SER A 350 24.02 41.92 4.08
C SER A 350 23.13 40.81 3.47
N HIS A 351 23.65 40.08 2.48
CA HIS A 351 22.97 38.93 1.89
C HIS A 351 22.95 37.74 2.87
N SER A 352 24.00 37.55 3.67
CA SER A 352 24.02 36.54 4.75
C SER A 352 22.95 36.82 5.80
N ILE A 353 22.81 38.08 6.22
CA ILE A 353 21.77 38.49 7.18
C ILE A 353 20.37 38.21 6.61
N THR A 354 20.17 38.48 5.32
CA THR A 354 18.89 38.22 4.64
C THR A 354 18.58 36.72 4.60
N LEU A 355 19.56 35.89 4.17
CA LEU A 355 19.44 34.43 4.18
C LEU A 355 19.08 33.90 5.57
N LEU A 356 19.82 34.33 6.60
CA LEU A 356 19.60 33.91 7.98
C LEU A 356 18.19 34.28 8.45
N ASN A 357 17.74 35.53 8.23
CA ASN A 357 16.43 35.97 8.68
C ASN A 357 15.28 35.23 7.97
N ASN A 358 15.41 34.95 6.67
CA ASN A 358 14.38 34.24 5.90
C ASN A 358 14.30 32.75 6.28
N THR A 359 15.43 32.12 6.56
CA THR A 359 15.50 30.67 6.84
C THR A 359 15.27 30.32 8.31
N LYS A 360 15.55 31.24 9.25
CA LYS A 360 15.36 31.01 10.69
C LYS A 360 13.96 30.50 11.06
N PRO A 361 12.84 31.15 10.68
CA PRO A 361 11.52 30.65 11.05
C PRO A 361 11.20 29.30 10.41
N LEU A 362 11.70 29.03 9.19
CA LEU A 362 11.50 27.74 8.51
C LEU A 362 12.24 26.61 9.25
N LEU A 363 13.50 26.84 9.63
CA LEU A 363 14.30 25.89 10.40
C LEU A 363 13.72 25.63 11.78
N GLN A 364 13.13 26.63 12.44
CA GLN A 364 12.42 26.42 13.72
C GLN A 364 11.17 25.54 13.55
N THR A 365 10.43 25.70 12.45
CA THR A 365 9.30 24.80 12.13
C THR A 365 9.77 23.37 11.88
N ILE A 366 10.87 23.19 11.13
CA ILE A 366 11.48 21.87 10.92
C ILE A 366 11.89 21.26 12.26
N LYS A 367 12.64 22.02 13.08
CA LYS A 367 13.07 21.63 14.42
C LYS A 367 11.90 21.17 15.30
N ALA A 368 10.78 21.90 15.27
CA ALA A 368 9.60 21.56 16.05
C ALA A 368 8.93 20.26 15.56
N LYS A 369 8.97 19.98 14.26
CA LYS A 369 8.34 18.80 13.64
C LYS A 369 9.17 17.51 13.80
N ILE A 370 10.49 17.56 13.58
CA ILE A 370 11.34 16.36 13.53
C ILE A 370 12.37 16.26 14.66
N GLY A 371 12.42 17.26 15.54
CA GLY A 371 13.25 17.27 16.74
C GLY A 371 14.64 17.89 16.54
N THR A 372 15.23 18.33 17.64
CA THR A 372 16.47 19.12 17.67
C THR A 372 17.73 18.31 17.38
N ALA A 373 17.70 16.99 17.64
CA ALA A 373 18.80 16.07 17.42
C ALA A 373 18.76 15.38 16.04
N ASN A 374 17.78 15.73 15.21
CA ASN A 374 17.62 15.10 13.90
C ASN A 374 18.76 15.52 12.95
N MET A 375 19.46 14.53 12.38
CA MET A 375 20.64 14.76 11.53
C MET A 375 20.31 15.58 10.27
N PHE A 376 19.15 15.36 9.65
CA PHE A 376 18.72 16.12 8.48
C PHE A 376 18.51 17.60 8.83
N TYR A 377 17.82 17.87 9.94
CA TYR A 377 17.64 19.24 10.45
C TYR A 377 18.98 19.92 10.73
N LEU A 378 19.87 19.26 11.48
CA LEU A 378 21.17 19.81 11.87
C LEU A 378 22.05 20.09 10.65
N SER A 379 22.09 19.18 9.67
CA SER A 379 22.83 19.37 8.43
C SER A 379 22.30 20.56 7.62
N LEU A 380 20.97 20.68 7.46
CA LEU A 380 20.36 21.80 6.74
C LEU A 380 20.59 23.15 7.44
N SER A 381 20.47 23.18 8.77
CA SER A 381 20.76 24.39 9.57
C SER A 381 22.24 24.76 9.47
N THR A 382 23.13 23.78 9.52
CA THR A 382 24.59 23.97 9.36
C THR A 382 24.94 24.50 7.98
N GLN A 383 24.28 24.02 6.92
CA GLN A 383 24.49 24.52 5.56
C GLN A 383 24.14 26.00 5.44
N VAL A 384 23.00 26.44 6.01
CA VAL A 384 22.60 27.85 6.04
C VAL A 384 23.64 28.71 6.76
N VAL A 385 24.05 28.29 7.95
CA VAL A 385 25.07 29.01 8.74
C VAL A 385 26.42 29.01 8.02
N GLY A 386 26.82 27.89 7.43
CA GLY A 386 28.09 27.74 6.71
C GLY A 386 28.23 28.70 5.55
N ASN A 387 27.17 28.86 4.76
CA ASN A 387 27.11 29.84 3.67
C ASN A 387 27.17 31.28 4.21
N ALA A 388 26.38 31.58 5.25
CA ALA A 388 26.37 32.91 5.85
C ALA A 388 27.74 33.31 6.45
N LEU A 389 28.40 32.36 7.12
CA LEU A 389 29.72 32.53 7.72
C LEU A 389 30.80 32.74 6.65
N HIS A 390 30.67 32.11 5.47
CA HIS A 390 31.63 32.29 4.38
C HIS A 390 31.72 33.75 3.94
N ASN A 391 30.61 34.39 3.56
CA ASN A 391 30.63 35.81 3.16
C ASN A 391 31.13 36.73 4.27
N LEU A 392 30.84 36.39 5.54
CA LEU A 392 31.36 37.14 6.68
C LEU A 392 32.88 37.10 6.70
N ILE A 393 33.47 35.91 6.58
CA ILE A 393 34.92 35.73 6.55
C ILE A 393 35.52 36.50 5.36
N GLU A 394 34.95 36.37 4.16
CA GLU A 394 35.46 37.04 2.96
C GLU A 394 35.43 38.57 3.07
N GLU A 395 34.32 39.15 3.52
CA GLU A 395 34.18 40.61 3.60
C GLU A 395 35.04 41.19 4.74
N VAL A 396 35.14 40.50 5.88
CA VAL A 396 36.05 40.88 6.97
C VAL A 396 37.51 40.81 6.52
N ASN A 397 37.92 39.71 5.88
CA ASN A 397 39.27 39.55 5.35
C ASN A 397 39.60 40.63 4.31
N THR A 398 38.65 40.99 3.46
CA THR A 398 38.81 42.07 2.47
C THR A 398 39.05 43.42 3.15
N ALA A 399 38.25 43.75 4.17
CA ALA A 399 38.43 44.97 4.96
C ALA A 399 39.78 45.01 5.69
N GLN A 400 40.21 43.86 6.22
CA GLN A 400 41.53 43.71 6.87
C GLN A 400 42.70 43.87 5.89
N ASN A 401 42.61 43.25 4.72
CA ASN A 401 43.65 43.31 3.70
C ASN A 401 43.79 44.74 3.16
N TYR A 402 42.67 45.43 2.94
CA TYR A 402 42.67 46.85 2.55
C TYR A 402 43.40 47.71 3.59
N PHE A 403 43.05 47.56 4.87
CA PHE A 403 43.73 48.30 5.94
C PHE A 403 45.23 47.98 6.01
N SER A 404 45.60 46.70 5.89
CA SER A 404 47.01 46.27 5.91
C SER A 404 47.81 46.86 4.76
N ALA A 405 47.23 46.94 3.56
CA ALA A 405 47.86 47.53 2.39
C ALA A 405 48.11 49.03 2.57
N VAL A 406 47.13 49.76 3.10
CA VAL A 406 47.28 51.20 3.43
C VAL A 406 48.41 51.43 4.41
N ILE A 407 48.47 50.64 5.49
CA ILE A 407 49.54 50.75 6.49
C ILE A 407 50.92 50.46 5.90
N LYS A 408 51.01 49.46 5.01
CA LYS A 408 52.27 49.13 4.33
C LYS A 408 52.78 50.32 3.52
N VAL A 409 51.92 50.95 2.71
CA VAL A 409 52.26 52.14 1.90
C VAL A 409 52.75 53.30 2.78
N ILE A 410 52.09 53.52 3.92
CA ILE A 410 52.49 54.56 4.88
C ILE A 410 53.89 54.31 5.45
N LYS A 411 54.17 53.07 5.88
CA LYS A 411 55.49 52.69 6.41
C LYS A 411 56.59 52.83 5.36
N GLU A 412 56.31 52.43 4.12
CA GLU A 412 57.23 52.55 2.99
C GLU A 412 57.52 54.01 2.61
N SER A 413 56.61 54.93 2.94
CA SER A 413 56.79 56.38 2.75
C SER A 413 57.64 57.04 3.84
N GLY A 414 58.14 56.28 4.83
CA GLY A 414 59.02 56.78 5.90
C GLY A 414 58.31 57.61 6.98
N ILE A 415 56.97 57.66 6.96
CA ILE A 415 56.14 58.39 7.92
C ILE A 415 55.73 57.43 9.04
N ASP A 416 55.94 57.83 10.31
CA ASP A 416 55.37 57.09 11.44
C ASP A 416 53.83 57.12 11.34
N PRO A 417 53.15 55.97 11.26
CA PRO A 417 51.68 55.91 11.21
C PRO A 417 50.98 56.69 12.33
N LYS A 418 51.62 56.86 13.50
CA LYS A 418 51.09 57.66 14.62
C LYS A 418 50.99 59.15 14.30
N LEU A 419 51.85 59.67 13.43
CA LEU A 419 51.89 61.09 13.07
C LEU A 419 50.79 61.47 12.06
N LEU A 420 50.22 60.51 11.33
CA LEU A 420 49.15 60.75 10.36
C LEU A 420 47.77 60.95 10.97
N ASN A 421 47.57 60.60 12.25
CA ASN A 421 46.32 60.91 12.95
C ASN A 421 46.14 62.43 13.21
N TYR A 422 47.20 63.23 13.04
CA TYR A 422 47.18 64.69 13.23
C TYR A 422 46.94 65.47 11.93
N LEU A 423 47.01 64.79 10.77
CA LEU A 423 46.70 65.35 9.48
C LEU A 423 45.27 64.93 9.15
N ASP A 424 44.34 65.89 9.08
CA ASP A 424 42.90 65.67 8.86
C ASP A 424 42.56 65.17 7.44
N ASP A 425 43.40 64.30 6.85
CA ASP A 425 43.27 63.70 5.53
C ASP A 425 42.30 62.51 5.56
N GLU A 426 41.48 62.36 4.51
CA GLU A 426 40.61 61.19 4.27
C GLU A 426 41.38 59.86 4.25
N HIS A 427 42.69 59.91 3.97
CA HIS A 427 43.57 58.73 3.95
C HIS A 427 44.26 58.43 5.27
N SER A 428 43.93 59.16 6.35
CA SER A 428 44.48 58.87 7.68
C SER A 428 44.06 57.47 8.16
N PRO A 429 44.97 56.70 8.80
CA PRO A 429 44.66 55.37 9.32
C PRO A 429 43.42 55.33 10.21
N ALA A 430 43.22 56.34 11.07
CA ALA A 430 42.05 56.43 11.93
C ALA A 430 40.73 56.58 11.14
N LYS A 431 40.67 57.47 10.14
CA LYS A 431 39.46 57.65 9.31
C LYS A 431 39.16 56.40 8.46
N ILE A 432 40.18 55.69 7.99
CA ILE A 432 39.98 54.43 7.24
C ILE A 432 39.44 53.33 8.14
N ILE A 433 39.97 53.19 9.36
CA ILE A 433 39.42 52.26 10.35
C ILE A 433 37.94 52.58 10.60
N ASP A 434 37.60 53.86 10.82
CA ASP A 434 36.23 54.26 11.16
C ASP A 434 35.26 54.15 9.98
N SER A 435 35.69 54.44 8.75
CA SER A 435 34.82 54.48 7.57
C SER A 435 34.75 53.16 6.79
N LYS A 436 35.77 52.30 6.87
CA LYS A 436 35.86 51.05 6.07
C LYS A 436 35.90 49.78 6.91
N VAL A 437 36.58 49.79 8.05
CA VAL A 437 36.78 48.56 8.86
C VAL A 437 35.70 48.38 9.91
N LYS A 438 35.45 49.40 10.76
CA LYS A 438 34.45 49.33 11.83
C LYS A 438 33.04 49.02 11.32
N PRO A 439 32.55 49.56 10.18
CA PRO A 439 31.21 49.23 9.68
C PRO A 439 31.07 47.75 9.31
N VAL A 440 32.08 47.18 8.64
CA VAL A 440 32.11 45.76 8.27
C VAL A 440 32.13 44.87 9.52
N LEU A 441 32.95 45.21 10.51
CA LEU A 441 32.99 44.44 11.77
C LEU A 441 31.68 44.53 12.57
N ARG A 442 30.98 45.67 12.54
CA ARG A 442 29.66 45.82 13.17
C ARG A 442 28.62 44.93 12.49
N GLU A 443 28.55 44.94 11.16
CA GLU A 443 27.61 44.09 10.42
C GLU A 443 27.98 42.60 10.55
N ALA A 444 29.28 42.26 10.55
CA ALA A 444 29.76 40.90 10.82
C ALA A 444 29.36 40.43 12.23
N TRP A 445 29.51 41.28 13.24
CA TRP A 445 29.11 40.95 14.60
C TRP A 445 27.60 40.74 14.70
N LYS A 446 26.80 41.59 14.06
CA LYS A 446 25.35 41.44 13.96
C LYS A 446 24.96 40.12 13.28
N ALA A 447 25.55 39.77 12.15
CA ALA A 447 25.31 38.47 11.50
C ALA A 447 25.69 37.31 12.42
N THR A 448 26.79 37.42 13.16
CA THR A 448 27.24 36.43 14.14
C THR A 448 26.22 36.24 15.27
N THR A 449 25.66 37.31 15.82
CA THR A 449 24.61 37.21 16.84
C THR A 449 23.32 36.56 16.33
N ILE A 450 23.01 36.68 15.03
CA ILE A 450 21.90 35.96 14.42
C ILE A 450 22.22 34.47 14.33
N MET A 451 23.43 34.12 13.87
CA MET A 451 23.94 32.74 13.77
C MET A 451 24.03 32.04 15.12
N ASP A 452 24.30 32.76 16.22
CA ASP A 452 24.31 32.20 17.58
C ASP A 452 22.97 31.53 17.94
N GLY A 453 21.87 31.99 17.34
CA GLY A 453 20.52 31.44 17.52
C GLY A 453 20.19 30.23 16.64
N PHE A 454 21.15 29.68 15.88
CA PHE A 454 20.96 28.50 15.04
C PHE A 454 21.60 27.27 15.70
N ASP A 455 20.92 26.13 15.57
CA ASP A 455 21.52 24.84 15.86
C ASP A 455 22.49 24.47 14.72
N MET A 456 23.58 23.81 15.05
CA MET A 456 24.62 23.43 14.08
C MET A 456 25.20 22.09 14.50
N GLU A 457 25.72 21.33 13.55
CA GLU A 457 26.47 20.11 13.82
C GLU A 457 27.68 20.41 14.72
N SER A 458 27.94 19.53 15.70
CA SER A 458 28.98 19.72 16.72
C SER A 458 30.35 20.02 16.11
N ASP A 459 30.72 19.27 15.07
CA ASP A 459 32.01 19.42 14.41
C ASP A 459 32.15 20.77 13.71
N PHE A 460 31.13 21.21 12.98
CA PHE A 460 31.12 22.53 12.36
C PHE A 460 31.18 23.64 13.43
N ARG A 461 30.38 23.50 14.50
CA ARG A 461 30.32 24.46 15.60
C ARG A 461 31.69 24.64 16.26
N THR A 462 32.35 23.54 16.61
CA THR A 462 33.62 23.56 17.36
C THR A 462 34.83 23.86 16.50
N LYS A 463 34.90 23.32 15.28
CA LYS A 463 36.08 23.43 14.42
C LYS A 463 36.08 24.68 13.54
N ARG A 464 34.91 25.24 13.20
CA ARG A 464 34.80 26.36 12.25
C ARG A 464 34.09 27.57 12.83
N TYR A 465 32.89 27.42 13.38
CA TYR A 465 32.11 28.57 13.83
C TYR A 465 32.72 29.28 15.04
N ILE A 466 32.96 28.56 16.15
CA ILE A 466 33.49 29.14 17.40
C ILE A 466 34.85 29.83 17.20
N PRO A 467 35.84 29.25 16.48
CA PRO A 467 37.11 29.93 16.23
C PRO A 467 36.94 31.26 15.50
N ASN A 468 36.16 31.30 14.42
CA ASN A 468 35.95 32.54 13.66
C ASN A 468 35.18 33.59 14.47
N ARG A 469 34.18 33.15 15.26
CA ARG A 469 33.43 34.01 16.18
C ARG A 469 34.35 34.66 17.22
N ASN A 470 35.27 33.89 17.82
CA ASN A 470 36.21 34.41 18.82
C ASN A 470 37.19 35.40 18.19
N SER A 471 37.77 35.07 17.03
CA SER A 471 38.65 36.01 16.32
C SER A 471 37.94 37.32 15.97
N LEU A 472 36.68 37.26 15.53
CA LEU A 472 35.86 38.46 15.27
C LEU A 472 35.62 39.27 16.55
N LYS A 473 35.34 38.59 17.67
CA LYS A 473 35.16 39.25 18.96
C LYS A 473 36.41 40.04 19.37
N ASP A 474 37.58 39.42 19.28
CA ASP A 474 38.86 40.05 19.64
C ASP A 474 39.14 41.29 18.77
N MET A 475 38.84 41.20 17.46
CA MET A 475 38.93 42.35 16.54
C MET A 475 37.98 43.49 16.92
N CYS A 476 36.73 43.17 17.25
CA CYS A 476 35.76 44.17 17.68
C CYS A 476 36.20 44.86 18.98
N GLU A 477 36.68 44.09 19.97
CA GLU A 477 37.14 44.63 21.26
C GLU A 477 38.37 45.53 21.10
N THR A 478 39.32 45.14 20.25
CA THR A 478 40.51 45.94 19.90
C THR A 478 40.14 47.31 19.33
N LEU A 479 39.03 47.39 18.59
CA LEU A 479 38.55 48.62 17.97
C LEU A 479 37.43 49.32 18.77
N HIS A 480 37.23 48.93 20.03
CA HIS A 480 36.19 49.45 20.92
C HIS A 480 34.77 49.36 20.33
N ILE A 481 34.52 48.35 19.49
CA ILE A 481 33.19 48.01 19.01
C ILE A 481 32.54 47.14 20.08
N SER A 482 31.37 47.57 20.58
CA SER A 482 30.65 46.81 21.61
C SER A 482 30.24 45.43 21.09
N THR A 483 30.73 44.38 21.77
CA THR A 483 30.37 42.98 21.54
C THR A 483 29.32 42.48 22.54
N SER A 484 28.87 43.35 23.46
CA SER A 484 27.90 43.01 24.49
C SER A 484 26.54 42.72 23.86
N SER A 485 26.14 41.46 23.86
CA SER A 485 24.76 41.09 23.56
C SER A 485 23.86 41.63 24.68
N SER A 486 22.92 42.53 24.36
CA SER A 486 21.80 42.82 25.25
C SER A 486 21.04 41.52 25.48
N SER A 487 21.30 40.87 26.61
CA SER A 487 20.62 39.64 27.00
C SER A 487 19.20 39.98 27.42
N TYR A 488 18.22 39.68 26.57
CA TYR A 488 16.86 39.49 27.03
C TYR A 488 16.84 38.24 27.93
N GLN A 489 16.92 38.46 29.24
CA GLN A 489 16.66 37.44 30.25
C GLN A 489 15.19 37.02 30.15
N SER A 490 14.94 35.82 29.63
CA SER A 490 13.65 35.17 29.82
C SER A 490 13.61 34.60 31.23
N SER A 491 12.83 35.23 32.11
CA SER A 491 12.58 34.74 33.46
C SER A 491 11.68 33.50 33.40
N SER A 492 12.22 32.32 33.70
CA SER A 492 11.44 31.24 34.30
C SER A 492 12.37 30.30 35.07
N ARG A 493 12.58 30.63 36.34
CA ARG A 493 13.15 29.72 37.34
C ARG A 493 12.00 28.99 38.00
N ALA A 494 11.78 27.73 37.63
CA ALA A 494 11.07 26.77 38.48
C ALA A 494 12.08 25.71 38.93
N SER A 495 12.40 25.75 40.22
CA SER A 495 13.30 24.85 40.91
C SER A 495 12.70 23.44 40.98
N THR A 496 13.43 22.41 40.55
CA THR A 496 13.26 21.08 41.15
C THR A 496 14.58 20.33 41.19
N THR A 497 15.00 20.04 42.41
CA THR A 497 16.15 19.24 42.82
C THR A 497 15.86 17.77 42.58
N THR A 498 16.75 17.00 41.92
CA THR A 498 16.98 15.59 42.30
C THR A 498 18.30 15.03 41.77
N THR A 499 19.16 14.65 42.73
CA THR A 499 20.09 13.50 42.79
C THR A 499 20.86 13.01 41.57
N ARG A 500 22.16 13.32 41.64
CA ARG A 500 23.34 12.58 41.19
C ARG A 500 23.26 11.06 41.43
N THR A 501 23.48 10.27 40.38
CA THR A 501 23.93 8.87 40.48
C THR A 501 25.07 8.64 39.50
N THR A 502 26.17 8.10 40.01
CA THR A 502 27.47 7.87 39.35
C THR A 502 27.68 6.38 39.11
N THR A 503 27.99 5.92 37.89
CA THR A 503 28.86 4.73 37.60
C THR A 503 29.12 4.55 36.07
N PRO A 504 30.10 3.73 35.60
CA PRO A 504 31.35 4.16 34.95
C PRO A 504 31.46 3.79 33.44
N PRO A 505 32.56 4.14 32.72
CA PRO A 505 32.65 3.94 31.27
C PRO A 505 33.12 2.53 30.90
N ARG A 506 32.53 1.97 29.83
CA ARG A 506 32.96 0.71 29.19
C ARG A 506 33.69 1.02 27.89
N THR A 507 34.89 0.47 27.76
CA THR A 507 35.82 0.60 26.63
C THR A 507 35.71 -0.54 25.60
N THR A 508 36.19 -0.23 24.38
CA THR A 508 36.62 -1.09 23.23
C THR A 508 35.55 -1.66 22.27
N PRO A 509 35.88 -2.03 21.01
CA PRO A 509 36.99 -1.65 20.09
C PRO A 509 36.48 -1.24 18.66
N PRO A 510 37.34 -0.96 17.66
CA PRO A 510 36.92 -0.37 16.38
C PRO A 510 36.60 -1.44 15.31
N SER A 511 35.65 -1.13 14.43
CA SER A 511 35.46 -1.87 13.18
C SER A 511 35.27 -0.93 12.00
N SER A 512 36.16 -1.13 11.05
CA SER A 512 36.29 -0.55 9.71
C SER A 512 35.07 -0.77 8.80
N SER A 513 34.75 0.25 8.01
CA SER A 513 34.36 0.10 6.60
C SER A 513 34.57 1.43 5.88
N THR A 514 35.57 1.52 5.02
CA THR A 514 35.48 1.38 3.54
C THR A 514 34.75 2.54 2.88
N SER A 515 35.57 3.38 2.26
CA SER A 515 35.27 4.53 1.42
C SER A 515 34.40 4.19 0.22
N SER A 516 33.42 5.03 -0.06
CA SER A 516 32.92 5.29 -1.41
C SER A 516 32.89 6.80 -1.63
N SER A 517 33.60 7.20 -2.66
CA SER A 517 34.02 8.52 -3.11
C SER A 517 32.94 9.60 -3.09
N ASP A 518 33.22 10.67 -2.36
CA ASP A 518 32.51 11.95 -2.44
C ASP A 518 33.42 12.91 -3.21
N ASP A 519 32.96 13.40 -4.35
CA ASP A 519 33.56 14.52 -5.08
C ASP A 519 33.22 15.82 -4.31
N GLY A 520 33.81 15.96 -3.13
CA GLY A 520 33.84 17.18 -2.35
C GLY A 520 35.16 17.90 -2.60
N LEU A 521 35.10 19.03 -3.29
CA LEU A 521 36.23 19.96 -3.45
C LEU A 521 36.91 20.20 -2.08
N PRO A 522 38.22 19.91 -1.95
CA PRO A 522 38.95 20.07 -0.70
C PRO A 522 39.50 21.49 -0.64
N VAL A 523 39.03 22.31 0.31
CA VAL A 523 39.81 23.49 0.70
C VAL A 523 39.83 23.62 2.21
N GLY A 524 41.03 23.40 2.73
CA GLY A 524 41.46 23.39 4.12
C GLY A 524 40.84 24.43 5.04
N CYS A 525 40.44 23.95 6.21
CA CYS A 525 40.57 24.69 7.45
C CYS A 525 42.04 25.07 7.67
N TRP A 526 42.35 26.36 7.67
CA TRP A 526 43.34 26.92 8.58
C TRP A 526 42.82 28.25 9.11
N VAL A 527 42.70 28.32 10.43
CA VAL A 527 42.56 29.55 11.19
C VAL A 527 43.73 30.45 10.84
N VAL A 528 43.48 31.49 10.05
CA VAL A 528 44.40 32.63 9.93
C VAL A 528 43.59 33.91 9.73
N ILE A 529 42.67 34.21 10.66
CA ILE A 529 42.38 35.63 10.95
C ILE A 529 43.61 36.09 11.74
N ILE A 530 44.52 36.76 11.03
CA ILE A 530 45.90 37.04 11.44
C ILE A 530 45.94 37.89 12.73
N ILE A 531 46.44 37.28 13.81
CA ILE A 531 46.77 37.91 15.11
C ILE A 531 47.73 39.11 14.97
N ALA A 532 48.49 39.19 13.88
CA ALA A 532 49.48 40.24 13.66
C ALA A 532 48.89 41.67 13.65
N ILE A 533 47.58 41.82 13.40
CA ILE A 533 46.92 43.13 13.39
C ILE A 533 46.34 43.49 14.76
N ILE A 534 45.93 42.54 15.62
CA ILE A 534 45.51 42.86 17.00
C ILE A 534 46.67 43.55 17.75
N ILE A 535 47.87 43.01 17.58
CA ILE A 535 49.11 43.55 18.14
C ILE A 535 49.45 44.92 17.53
N PHE A 536 49.18 45.13 16.24
CA PHE A 536 49.50 46.38 15.56
C PHE A 536 48.44 47.49 15.77
N LEU A 537 47.15 47.16 15.79
CA LEU A 537 46.04 48.08 16.09
C LEU A 537 46.13 48.60 17.53
N ALA A 538 46.48 47.75 18.49
CA ALA A 538 46.78 48.17 19.85
C ALA A 538 47.94 49.18 19.90
N ASN A 539 48.94 49.04 19.01
CA ASN A 539 50.09 49.94 18.93
C ASN A 539 49.82 51.25 18.15
N VAL A 540 48.81 51.30 17.27
CA VAL A 540 48.45 52.51 16.49
C VAL A 540 47.40 53.36 17.23
N LEU A 541 46.53 52.74 18.03
CA LEU A 541 45.48 53.41 18.79
C LEU A 541 45.88 53.73 20.25
N GLY A 542 46.93 53.10 20.77
CA GLY A 542 47.59 53.44 22.05
C GLY A 542 48.81 54.32 21.84
#